data_AF-A0A9E1R1S2-F1
#
_entry.id   AF-A0A9E1R1S2-F1
#
_cell.length_a   1.000
_cell.length_b   1.000
_cell.length_c   1.000
_cell.angle_alpha   90.00
_cell.angle_beta   90.00
_cell.angle_gamma   90.00
#
_symmetry.space_group_name_H-M   'P 1'
#
loop_
_entity.id
_entity.type
_entity.pdbx_description
1 polymer ?
#
loop_
_entity_poly.entity_id
_entity_poly.type
_entity_poly.pdbx_seq_one_letter_code
_entity_poly.pdbx_strand_id
1 'polypeptide(L)'
;MRLSFLGLKRNPKLVKSILFHGSDPEIVAFYIKEYLSFSSTEPCAEEIPAAHVKSDPEGFITKLSMPSLFSNQVPILIKGATDSLTKTLSDPLSKIPEGQLVLLESSYLRATSSLRKLFESESFLGALTCFELDRPYVIDKIQSFNLNLPQEATNFLVERFIQAPFLMRMELEKLSLYKSENPLSIQELFPTNESTYEDLIDAYLKKNIKQFYKAYDALPTGNSDSIPVLRVLSASLMRLIQAHSQVSKGDSIDQALRTLTPPLRLNQKRSFPYYIKSWTTPQLTAAIETINRLEQSAKSTSHSPPQTIKSLERLLC
;
A
#
# COMPACT_ATOMS: atom_id res chain seq x y z
N MET A 1 0.59 -24.38 11.57
CA MET A 1 0.80 -22.92 11.61
C MET A 1 0.35 -22.42 12.98
N ARG A 2 1.29 -22.06 13.86
CA ARG A 2 1.00 -21.61 15.24
C ARG A 2 0.66 -20.12 15.20
N LEU A 3 -0.55 -19.73 15.59
CA LEU A 3 -0.94 -18.32 15.75
C LEU A 3 -0.33 -17.65 16.99
N SER A 4 0.62 -18.30 17.68
CA SER A 4 1.50 -17.63 18.64
C SER A 4 2.22 -16.42 18.04
N PHE A 5 2.22 -16.34 16.71
CA PHE A 5 2.89 -15.38 15.88
C PHE A 5 2.19 -14.03 15.70
N LEU A 6 0.86 -13.95 15.83
CA LEU A 6 0.17 -12.63 15.78
C LEU A 6 0.30 -11.86 17.10
N GLY A 7 0.89 -12.48 18.15
CA GLY A 7 0.98 -11.90 19.50
C GLY A 7 -0.27 -12.14 20.36
N LEU A 8 -1.20 -12.98 19.92
CA LEU A 8 -2.37 -13.35 20.73
C LEU A 8 -1.90 -14.23 21.90
N LYS A 9 -2.13 -13.78 23.13
CA LYS A 9 -1.76 -14.54 24.34
C LYS A 9 -2.55 -15.84 24.53
N ARG A 10 -3.66 -16.01 23.79
CA ARG A 10 -4.58 -17.15 23.90
C ARG A 10 -4.61 -17.93 22.60
N ASN A 11 -5.03 -19.20 22.67
CA ASN A 11 -5.20 -20.01 21.47
C ASN A 11 -6.39 -19.46 20.66
N PRO A 12 -6.21 -19.00 19.41
CA PRO A 12 -7.29 -18.34 18.71
C PRO A 12 -8.42 -19.29 18.26
N LYS A 13 -8.18 -20.61 18.28
CA LYS A 13 -9.25 -21.59 18.07
C LYS A 13 -10.23 -21.70 19.26
N LEU A 14 -9.89 -21.13 20.41
CA LEU A 14 -10.68 -21.20 21.65
C LEU A 14 -11.38 -19.87 21.98
N VAL A 15 -11.11 -18.79 21.24
CA VAL A 15 -11.72 -17.49 21.50
C VAL A 15 -12.91 -17.28 20.57
N LYS A 16 -14.02 -16.81 21.14
CA LYS A 16 -15.25 -16.48 20.41
C LYS A 16 -15.25 -15.06 19.86
N SER A 17 -14.45 -14.19 20.48
CA SER A 17 -14.30 -12.81 20.03
C SER A 17 -12.89 -12.28 20.26
N ILE A 18 -12.41 -11.45 19.32
CA ILE A 18 -11.10 -10.83 19.37
C ILE A 18 -11.22 -9.32 19.17
N LEU A 19 -10.51 -8.57 20.01
CA LEU A 19 -10.29 -7.14 19.90
C LEU A 19 -8.93 -6.88 19.26
N PHE A 20 -8.93 -6.28 18.09
CA PHE A 20 -7.74 -5.76 17.40
C PHE A 20 -7.63 -4.27 17.68
N HIS A 21 -6.49 -3.84 18.21
CA HIS A 21 -6.27 -2.44 18.52
C HIS A 21 -4.85 -1.99 18.19
N GLY A 22 -4.71 -0.82 17.58
CA GLY A 22 -3.42 -0.30 17.14
C GLY A 22 -3.46 1.18 16.81
N SER A 23 -2.29 1.81 16.71
CA SER A 23 -2.19 3.24 16.37
C SER A 23 -2.44 3.49 14.88
N ASP A 24 -2.09 2.52 14.04
CA ASP A 24 -2.24 2.58 12.59
C ASP A 24 -3.44 1.71 12.13
N PRO A 25 -4.47 2.31 11.52
CA PRO A 25 -5.65 1.58 11.06
C PRO A 25 -5.35 0.59 9.93
N GLU A 26 -4.36 0.85 9.06
CA GLU A 26 -4.02 -0.05 7.95
C GLU A 26 -3.38 -1.34 8.47
N ILE A 27 -2.51 -1.21 9.48
CA ILE A 27 -1.92 -2.36 10.18
C ILE A 27 -3.02 -3.15 10.88
N VAL A 28 -3.93 -2.50 11.60
CA VAL A 28 -5.05 -3.19 12.26
C VAL A 28 -5.90 -3.97 11.23
N ALA A 29 -6.21 -3.36 10.09
CA ALA A 29 -6.95 -4.00 9.02
C ALA A 29 -6.21 -5.22 8.43
N PHE A 30 -4.88 -5.14 8.29
CA PHE A 30 -4.04 -6.28 7.90
C PHE A 30 -4.21 -7.46 8.87
N TYR A 31 -4.07 -7.24 10.18
CA TYR A 31 -4.21 -8.29 11.19
C TYR A 31 -5.60 -8.93 11.19
N ILE A 32 -6.66 -8.13 11.03
CA ILE A 32 -8.04 -8.62 10.92
C ILE A 32 -8.18 -9.54 9.70
N LYS A 33 -7.68 -9.11 8.54
CA LYS A 33 -7.76 -9.88 7.30
C LYS A 33 -6.98 -11.19 7.38
N GLU A 34 -5.79 -11.16 7.97
CA GLU A 34 -4.98 -12.36 8.22
C GLU A 34 -5.71 -13.33 9.15
N TYR A 35 -6.36 -12.82 10.20
CA TYR A 35 -7.15 -13.63 11.11
C TYR A 35 -8.35 -14.28 10.42
N LEU A 36 -9.14 -13.50 9.66
CA LEU A 36 -10.28 -14.01 8.91
C LEU A 36 -9.89 -15.09 7.90
N SER A 37 -8.74 -14.93 7.26
CA SER A 37 -8.18 -15.91 6.31
C SER A 37 -7.77 -17.22 6.98
N PHE A 38 -7.47 -17.19 8.28
CA PHE A 38 -7.18 -18.38 9.07
C PHE A 38 -8.48 -19.02 9.60
N SER A 39 -9.44 -18.22 10.04
CA SER A 39 -10.62 -18.70 10.78
C SER A 39 -11.80 -19.11 9.90
N SER A 40 -11.91 -18.56 8.69
CA SER A 40 -13.06 -18.75 7.79
C SER A 40 -12.62 -19.23 6.41
N THR A 41 -13.46 -20.05 5.77
CA THR A 41 -13.28 -20.48 4.37
C THR A 41 -13.48 -19.31 3.39
N GLU A 42 -14.32 -18.35 3.76
CA GLU A 42 -14.49 -17.08 3.03
C GLU A 42 -14.07 -15.93 3.95
N PRO A 43 -13.00 -15.18 3.62
CA PRO A 43 -12.46 -14.13 4.48
C PRO A 43 -13.28 -12.83 4.35
N CYS A 44 -14.58 -12.91 4.60
CA CYS A 44 -15.49 -11.78 4.62
C CYS A 44 -16.09 -11.64 6.02
N ALA A 45 -16.32 -10.40 6.44
CA ALA A 45 -17.03 -10.09 7.68
C ALA A 45 -18.07 -9.02 7.39
N GLU A 46 -19.21 -9.10 8.06
CA GLU A 46 -20.20 -8.04 8.02
C GLU A 46 -19.78 -6.92 8.96
N GLU A 47 -19.59 -5.73 8.40
CA GLU A 47 -19.12 -4.58 9.16
C GLU A 47 -20.28 -3.82 9.81
N ILE A 48 -20.14 -3.55 11.12
CA ILE A 48 -21.11 -2.77 11.89
C ILE A 48 -20.37 -1.63 12.62
N PRO A 49 -20.77 -0.37 12.46
CA PRO A 49 -20.19 0.72 13.23
C PRO A 49 -20.47 0.55 14.74
N ALA A 50 -19.48 0.78 15.59
CA ALA A 50 -19.62 0.72 17.03
C ALA A 50 -20.70 1.67 17.59
N ALA A 51 -20.91 2.82 16.92
CA ALA A 51 -21.98 3.75 17.25
C ALA A 51 -23.38 3.13 17.10
N HIS A 52 -23.58 2.29 16.07
CA HIS A 52 -24.84 1.61 15.83
C HIS A 52 -25.11 0.54 16.89
N VAL A 53 -24.10 -0.26 17.24
CA VAL A 53 -24.18 -1.25 18.33
C VAL A 53 -24.52 -0.57 19.66
N LYS A 54 -24.03 0.64 19.89
CA LYS A 54 -24.32 1.42 21.09
C LYS A 54 -25.74 1.99 21.10
N SER A 55 -26.25 2.44 19.97
CA SER A 55 -27.61 3.01 19.85
C SER A 55 -28.70 1.94 19.84
N ASP A 56 -28.41 0.75 19.29
CA ASP A 56 -29.33 -0.38 19.21
C ASP A 56 -28.69 -1.69 19.72
N PRO A 57 -28.54 -1.85 21.04
CA PRO A 57 -27.98 -3.08 21.62
C PRO A 57 -28.86 -4.32 21.37
N GLU A 58 -30.18 -4.16 21.40
CA GLU A 58 -31.14 -5.26 21.21
C GLU A 58 -31.10 -5.80 19.77
N GLY A 59 -30.97 -4.91 18.78
CA GLY A 59 -30.75 -5.30 17.38
C GLY A 59 -29.46 -6.09 17.20
N PHE A 60 -28.37 -5.69 17.87
CA PHE A 60 -27.11 -6.43 17.86
C PHE A 60 -27.24 -7.83 18.50
N ILE A 61 -27.92 -7.94 19.65
CA ILE A 61 -28.17 -9.23 20.33
C ILE A 61 -29.01 -10.16 19.45
N THR A 62 -30.06 -9.62 18.83
CA THR A 62 -30.92 -10.36 17.90
C THR A 62 -30.10 -10.91 16.75
N LYS A 63 -29.21 -10.07 16.19
CA LYS A 63 -28.33 -10.46 15.10
C LYS A 63 -27.32 -11.52 15.49
N LEU A 64 -26.69 -11.40 16.66
CA LEU A 64 -25.79 -12.43 17.19
C LEU A 64 -26.47 -13.79 17.33
N SER A 65 -27.75 -13.78 17.68
CA SER A 65 -28.56 -14.99 17.90
C SER A 65 -29.19 -15.53 16.60
N MET A 66 -29.03 -14.83 15.48
CA MET A 66 -29.67 -15.21 14.23
C MET A 66 -28.93 -16.41 13.61
N PRO A 67 -29.61 -17.55 13.40
CA PRO A 67 -28.99 -18.69 12.75
C PRO A 67 -28.70 -18.35 11.29
N SER A 68 -27.52 -18.75 10.80
CA SER A 68 -27.24 -18.67 9.36
C SER A 68 -28.06 -19.74 8.65
N LEU A 69 -28.75 -19.35 7.58
CA LEU A 69 -29.45 -20.29 6.68
C LEU A 69 -28.46 -21.11 5.83
N PHE A 70 -27.20 -20.67 5.78
CA PHE A 70 -26.10 -21.34 5.10
C PHE A 70 -25.17 -21.96 6.15
N SER A 71 -24.42 -23.00 5.77
CA SER A 71 -23.62 -23.81 6.70
C SER A 71 -22.55 -23.05 7.48
N ASN A 72 -22.21 -21.83 7.07
CA ASN A 72 -21.27 -20.96 7.77
C ASN A 72 -21.97 -19.69 8.26
N GLN A 73 -21.77 -19.35 9.54
CA GLN A 73 -22.11 -18.03 10.07
C GLN A 73 -21.09 -17.00 9.60
N VAL A 74 -21.59 -15.86 9.11
CA VAL A 74 -20.74 -14.76 8.65
C VAL A 74 -20.12 -14.08 9.89
N PRO A 75 -18.78 -13.94 9.96
CA PRO A 75 -18.14 -13.16 11.02
C PRO A 75 -18.67 -11.73 11.08
N ILE A 76 -18.83 -11.18 12.29
CA ILE A 76 -19.25 -9.78 12.47
C ILE A 76 -18.02 -8.96 12.87
N LEU A 77 -17.78 -7.84 12.19
CA LEU A 77 -16.70 -6.90 12.51
C LEU A 77 -17.27 -5.57 13.02
N ILE A 78 -17.04 -5.25 14.29
CA ILE A 78 -17.44 -3.99 14.88
C ILE A 78 -16.32 -2.96 14.69
N LYS A 79 -16.58 -1.89 13.92
CA LYS A 79 -15.58 -0.84 13.62
C LYS A 79 -15.63 0.34 14.55
N GLY A 80 -14.46 0.83 14.98
CA GLY A 80 -14.34 2.00 15.84
C GLY A 80 -14.80 1.75 17.28
N ALA A 81 -14.57 0.55 17.81
CA ALA A 81 -14.92 0.22 19.19
C ALA A 81 -14.11 1.09 20.18
N THR A 82 -14.76 1.53 21.25
CA THR A 82 -14.14 2.35 22.31
C THR A 82 -14.59 1.85 23.68
N ASP A 83 -13.99 2.37 24.75
CA ASP A 83 -14.40 2.06 26.14
C ASP A 83 -15.90 2.27 26.39
N SER A 84 -16.55 3.14 25.62
CA SER A 84 -17.99 3.37 25.74
C SER A 84 -18.87 2.17 25.38
N LEU A 85 -18.35 1.17 24.64
CA LEU A 85 -19.05 -0.07 24.32
C LEU A 85 -18.88 -1.16 25.38
N THR A 86 -17.98 -0.99 26.36
CA THR A 86 -17.66 -2.04 27.35
C THR A 86 -18.90 -2.57 28.06
N LYS A 87 -19.77 -1.67 28.53
CA LYS A 87 -21.01 -2.05 29.22
C LYS A 87 -21.99 -2.75 28.28
N THR A 88 -22.17 -2.20 27.07
CA THR A 88 -23.06 -2.72 26.03
C THR A 88 -22.67 -4.13 25.59
N LEU A 89 -21.37 -4.43 25.50
CA LEU A 89 -20.87 -5.71 24.99
C LEU A 89 -20.61 -6.78 26.05
N SER A 90 -20.54 -6.41 27.34
CA SER A 90 -20.20 -7.35 28.41
C SER A 90 -21.11 -8.59 28.46
N ASP A 91 -22.43 -8.42 28.41
CA ASP A 91 -23.40 -9.51 28.41
C ASP A 91 -23.50 -10.23 27.03
N PRO A 92 -23.64 -9.52 25.89
CA PRO A 92 -23.72 -10.16 24.57
C PRO A 92 -22.50 -11.03 24.22
N LEU A 93 -21.28 -10.60 24.57
CA LEU A 93 -20.06 -11.35 24.27
C LEU A 93 -20.00 -12.70 25.02
N SER A 94 -20.63 -12.79 26.20
CA SER A 94 -20.71 -14.04 26.97
C SER A 94 -21.68 -15.06 26.35
N LYS A 95 -22.61 -14.58 25.51
CA LYS A 95 -23.70 -15.35 24.89
C LYS A 95 -23.47 -15.62 23.40
N ILE A 96 -22.25 -15.41 22.89
CA ILE A 96 -21.93 -15.68 21.48
C ILE A 96 -22.21 -17.18 21.18
N PRO A 97 -23.10 -17.48 20.20
CA PRO A 97 -23.39 -18.85 19.79
C PRO A 97 -22.14 -19.57 19.29
N GLU A 98 -22.17 -20.90 19.39
CA GLU A 98 -21.08 -21.71 18.84
C GLU A 98 -21.03 -21.56 17.31
N GLY A 99 -19.83 -21.37 16.76
CA GLY A 99 -19.63 -21.10 15.34
C GLY A 99 -19.70 -19.61 14.95
N GLN A 100 -20.25 -18.74 15.78
CA GLN A 100 -20.26 -17.29 15.52
C GLN A 100 -18.93 -16.66 15.92
N LEU A 101 -18.34 -15.87 15.03
CA LEU A 101 -17.15 -15.08 15.29
C LEU A 101 -17.50 -13.59 15.35
N VAL A 102 -17.02 -12.90 16.39
CA VAL A 102 -17.19 -11.45 16.55
C VAL A 102 -15.82 -10.79 16.69
N LEU A 103 -15.47 -9.90 15.78
CA LEU A 103 -14.23 -9.15 15.77
C LEU A 103 -14.51 -7.69 16.12
N LEU A 104 -13.61 -7.06 16.86
CA LEU A 104 -13.66 -5.63 17.16
C LEU A 104 -12.40 -4.96 16.63
N GLU A 105 -12.58 -3.85 15.93
CA GLU A 105 -11.51 -2.95 15.51
C GLU A 105 -11.54 -1.70 16.39
N SER A 106 -10.39 -1.30 16.91
CA SER A 106 -10.22 -0.10 17.71
C SER A 106 -8.91 0.61 17.39
N SER A 107 -8.85 1.91 17.69
CA SER A 107 -7.58 2.62 17.80
C SER A 107 -6.78 2.12 19.02
N TYR A 108 -5.56 2.61 19.22
CA TYR A 108 -4.71 2.13 20.29
C TYR A 108 -5.35 2.26 21.68
N LEU A 109 -5.55 1.11 22.35
CA LEU A 109 -6.06 1.03 23.72
C LEU A 109 -4.95 0.74 24.73
N ARG A 110 -4.81 1.66 25.70
CA ARG A 110 -3.91 1.49 26.86
C ARG A 110 -4.38 0.31 27.73
N ALA A 111 -3.48 -0.29 28.50
CA ALA A 111 -3.83 -1.38 29.43
C ALA A 111 -4.89 -0.98 30.49
N THR A 112 -5.09 0.32 30.71
CA THR A 112 -6.11 0.85 31.61
C THR A 112 -7.52 0.89 31.00
N SER A 113 -7.65 0.76 29.66
CA SER A 113 -8.92 0.75 28.93
C SER A 113 -9.86 -0.33 29.48
N SER A 114 -11.12 0.04 29.71
CA SER A 114 -12.11 -0.90 30.21
C SER A 114 -12.45 -1.96 29.17
N LEU A 115 -12.48 -1.60 27.88
CA LEU A 115 -12.74 -2.53 26.80
C LEU A 115 -11.59 -3.53 26.66
N ARG A 116 -10.34 -3.06 26.69
CA ARG A 116 -9.18 -3.96 26.63
C ARG A 116 -9.13 -4.91 27.81
N LYS A 117 -9.40 -4.41 29.03
CA LYS A 117 -9.45 -5.24 30.24
C LYS A 117 -10.49 -6.36 30.14
N LEU A 118 -11.67 -6.08 29.60
CA LEU A 118 -12.71 -7.09 29.37
C LEU A 118 -12.20 -8.23 28.47
N PHE A 119 -11.52 -7.88 27.36
CA PHE A 119 -10.99 -8.88 26.43
C PHE A 119 -9.78 -9.66 26.98
N GLU A 120 -9.03 -9.08 27.91
CA GLU A 120 -7.91 -9.75 28.58
C GLU A 120 -8.36 -10.61 29.78
N SER A 121 -9.47 -10.27 30.46
CA SER A 121 -9.95 -11.01 31.64
C SER A 121 -10.60 -12.35 31.29
N GLU A 122 -11.54 -12.36 30.35
CA GLU A 122 -12.42 -13.51 30.09
C GLU A 122 -11.79 -14.56 29.18
N SER A 123 -11.68 -15.83 29.58
CA SER A 123 -10.93 -16.88 28.83
C SER A 123 -11.37 -17.11 27.38
N PHE A 124 -12.62 -16.78 27.03
CA PHE A 124 -13.20 -16.91 25.70
C PHE A 124 -13.03 -15.65 24.81
N LEU A 125 -12.42 -14.59 25.34
CA LEU A 125 -12.07 -13.37 24.61
C LEU A 125 -10.56 -13.28 24.37
N GLY A 126 -10.14 -12.52 23.35
CA GLY A 126 -8.74 -12.24 23.09
C GLY A 126 -8.49 -10.78 22.74
N ALA A 127 -7.46 -10.18 23.30
CA ALA A 127 -6.97 -8.87 22.86
C ALA A 127 -5.68 -9.04 22.05
N LEU A 128 -5.61 -8.39 20.90
CA LEU A 128 -4.45 -8.32 20.03
C LEU A 128 -4.04 -6.85 19.86
N THR A 129 -2.83 -6.53 20.27
CA THR A 129 -2.23 -5.23 19.95
C THR A 129 -1.53 -5.32 18.61
N CYS A 130 -1.99 -4.56 17.63
CA CYS A 130 -1.46 -4.53 16.28
C CYS A 130 -0.32 -3.51 16.20
N PHE A 131 0.90 -4.01 16.03
CA PHE A 131 2.10 -3.20 15.83
C PHE A 131 2.61 -3.34 14.40
N GLU A 132 3.57 -2.51 14.02
CA GLU A 132 4.34 -2.70 12.79
C GLU A 132 4.91 -4.11 12.71
N LEU A 133 4.96 -4.63 11.49
CA LEU A 133 5.46 -5.97 11.24
C LEU A 133 6.96 -6.02 11.49
N ASP A 134 7.40 -7.02 12.25
CA ASP A 134 8.82 -7.26 12.44
C ASP A 134 9.40 -8.11 11.29
N ARG A 135 10.71 -7.96 11.06
CA ARG A 135 11.42 -8.75 10.03
C ARG A 135 11.23 -10.26 10.19
N PRO A 136 11.37 -10.85 11.40
CA PRO A 136 11.12 -12.28 11.59
C PRO A 136 9.73 -12.71 11.13
N TYR A 137 8.71 -11.86 11.36
CA TYR A 137 7.34 -12.15 10.97
C TYR A 137 7.22 -12.29 9.46
N VAL A 138 7.78 -11.32 8.74
CA VAL A 138 7.69 -11.31 7.29
C VAL A 138 8.44 -12.51 6.68
N ILE A 139 9.59 -12.88 7.24
CA ILE A 139 10.38 -14.02 6.77
C ILE A 139 9.61 -15.34 6.92
N ASP A 140 9.05 -15.62 8.10
CA ASP A 140 8.27 -16.85 8.33
C ASP A 140 7.04 -16.89 7.41
N LYS A 141 6.39 -15.75 7.18
CA LYS A 141 5.28 -15.67 6.21
C LYS A 141 5.74 -16.00 4.79
N ILE A 142 6.83 -15.42 4.30
CA ILE A 142 7.39 -15.75 2.97
C ILE A 142 7.68 -17.26 2.86
N GLN A 143 8.31 -17.84 3.89
CA GLN A 143 8.64 -19.27 3.93
C GLN A 143 7.39 -20.15 3.91
N SER A 144 6.28 -19.71 4.50
CA SER A 144 5.02 -20.48 4.50
C SER A 144 4.41 -20.70 3.11
N PHE A 145 4.80 -19.89 2.12
CA PHE A 145 4.39 -20.03 0.71
C PHE A 145 5.30 -20.97 -0.10
N ASN A 146 6.31 -21.58 0.52
CA ASN A 146 7.25 -22.52 -0.11
C ASN A 146 7.87 -21.99 -1.42
N LEU A 147 8.17 -20.69 -1.46
CA LEU A 147 8.77 -20.04 -2.64
C LEU A 147 10.27 -20.33 -2.70
N ASN A 148 10.79 -20.65 -3.89
CA ASN A 148 12.23 -20.75 -4.14
C ASN A 148 12.80 -19.36 -4.47
N LEU A 149 13.23 -18.63 -3.44
CA LEU A 149 13.76 -17.27 -3.56
C LEU A 149 15.22 -17.19 -3.10
N PRO A 150 16.10 -16.47 -3.82
CA PRO A 150 17.43 -16.13 -3.34
C PRO A 150 17.34 -15.14 -2.16
N GLN A 151 18.35 -15.15 -1.28
CA GLN A 151 18.38 -14.30 -0.06
C GLN A 151 18.17 -12.81 -0.36
N GLU A 152 18.71 -12.32 -1.47
CA GLU A 152 18.57 -10.93 -1.89
C GLU A 152 17.11 -10.55 -2.17
N ALA A 153 16.39 -11.43 -2.89
CA ALA A 153 14.96 -11.28 -3.17
C ALA A 153 14.12 -11.37 -1.89
N THR A 154 14.46 -12.30 -0.99
CA THR A 154 13.80 -12.39 0.32
C THR A 154 13.97 -11.10 1.10
N ASN A 155 15.18 -10.56 1.19
CA ASN A 155 15.46 -9.31 1.91
C ASN A 155 14.68 -8.13 1.30
N PHE A 156 14.59 -8.07 -0.02
CA PHE A 156 13.82 -7.04 -0.71
C PHE A 156 12.32 -7.11 -0.38
N LEU A 157 11.72 -8.31 -0.48
CA LEU A 157 10.31 -8.52 -0.14
C LEU A 157 10.03 -8.20 1.33
N VAL A 158 10.95 -8.54 2.23
CA VAL A 158 10.84 -8.21 3.65
C VAL A 158 10.69 -6.70 3.86
N GLU A 159 11.61 -5.91 3.31
CA GLU A 159 11.55 -4.45 3.44
C GLU A 159 10.27 -3.86 2.82
N ARG A 160 9.87 -4.37 1.65
CA ARG A 160 8.65 -3.93 0.96
C ARG A 160 7.40 -4.21 1.79
N PHE A 161 7.27 -5.40 2.36
CA PHE A 161 6.07 -5.79 3.10
C PHE A 161 6.01 -5.16 4.50
N ILE A 162 7.14 -4.82 5.11
CA ILE A 162 7.13 -3.99 6.33
C ILE A 162 6.54 -2.61 6.02
N GLN A 163 6.90 -2.02 4.88
CA GLN A 163 6.39 -0.71 4.44
C GLN A 163 4.94 -0.77 3.93
N ALA A 164 4.54 -1.87 3.30
CA ALA A 164 3.20 -2.06 2.74
C ALA A 164 2.63 -3.46 3.09
N PRO A 165 2.20 -3.69 4.35
CA PRO A 165 1.70 -4.97 4.82
C PRO A 165 0.57 -5.57 3.98
N PHE A 166 -0.34 -4.72 3.49
CA PHE A 166 -1.52 -5.13 2.74
C PHE A 166 -1.19 -5.82 1.40
N LEU A 167 -0.01 -5.56 0.82
CA LEU A 167 0.44 -6.20 -0.42
C LEU A 167 0.95 -7.63 -0.20
N MET A 168 1.41 -7.94 1.00
CA MET A 168 2.15 -9.17 1.31
C MET A 168 1.45 -10.43 0.82
N ARG A 169 0.19 -10.62 1.24
CA ARG A 169 -0.55 -11.84 0.91
C ARG A 169 -0.77 -11.98 -0.60
N MET A 170 -1.25 -10.92 -1.24
CA MET A 170 -1.54 -10.93 -2.68
C MET A 170 -0.27 -11.15 -3.52
N GLU A 171 0.83 -10.49 -3.16
CA GLU A 171 2.11 -10.67 -3.87
C GLU A 171 2.64 -12.09 -3.66
N LEU A 172 2.59 -12.65 -2.44
CA LEU A 172 3.03 -14.03 -2.18
C LEU A 172 2.15 -15.07 -2.87
N GLU A 173 0.83 -14.90 -2.90
CA GLU A 173 -0.09 -15.76 -3.65
C GLU A 173 0.25 -15.74 -5.14
N LYS A 174 0.42 -14.54 -5.72
CA LYS A 174 0.82 -14.39 -7.13
C LYS A 174 2.15 -15.08 -7.42
N LEU A 175 3.14 -14.91 -6.55
CA LEU A 175 4.45 -15.57 -6.69
C LEU A 175 4.34 -17.09 -6.55
N SER A 176 3.46 -17.59 -5.68
CA SER A 176 3.25 -19.03 -5.52
C SER A 176 2.57 -19.68 -6.73
N LEU A 177 1.75 -18.91 -7.46
CA LEU A 177 1.15 -19.34 -8.73
C LEU A 177 2.17 -19.35 -9.87
N TYR A 178 3.22 -18.53 -9.77
CA TYR A 178 4.31 -18.49 -10.72
C TYR A 178 5.24 -19.69 -10.50
N LYS A 179 4.98 -20.80 -11.21
CA LYS A 179 5.84 -21.98 -11.20
C LYS A 179 7.13 -21.70 -11.98
N SER A 180 8.25 -21.59 -11.26
CA SER A 180 9.59 -21.59 -11.84
C SER A 180 10.37 -22.78 -11.32
N GLU A 181 11.03 -23.53 -12.21
CA GLU A 181 12.00 -24.58 -11.83
C GLU A 181 13.28 -23.97 -11.22
N ASN A 182 13.55 -22.68 -11.49
CA ASN A 182 14.71 -21.94 -11.01
C ASN A 182 14.34 -20.91 -9.92
N PRO A 183 15.29 -20.50 -9.05
CA PRO A 183 15.04 -19.44 -8.08
C PRO A 183 14.67 -18.12 -8.77
N LEU A 184 13.60 -17.46 -8.31
CA LEU A 184 13.17 -16.18 -8.89
C LEU A 184 14.18 -15.08 -8.58
N SER A 185 14.70 -14.41 -9.61
CA SER A 185 15.56 -13.24 -9.43
C SER A 185 14.74 -11.99 -9.04
N ILE A 186 15.39 -10.98 -8.44
CA ILE A 186 14.74 -9.70 -8.10
C ILE A 186 14.10 -9.05 -9.35
N GLN A 187 14.76 -9.17 -10.51
CA GLN A 187 14.32 -8.61 -11.79
C GLN A 187 13.03 -9.28 -12.31
N GLU A 188 12.80 -10.55 -11.96
CA GLU A 188 11.57 -11.28 -12.32
C GLU A 188 10.43 -11.00 -11.34
N LEU A 189 10.75 -10.84 -10.04
CA LEU A 189 9.77 -10.53 -9.00
C LEU A 189 9.20 -9.12 -9.16
N PHE A 190 10.08 -8.19 -9.52
CA PHE A 190 9.76 -6.81 -9.82
C PHE A 190 10.49 -6.46 -11.11
N PRO A 191 9.86 -6.69 -12.29
CA PRO A 191 10.30 -6.01 -13.49
C PRO A 191 10.40 -4.54 -13.10
N THR A 192 11.55 -3.95 -13.33
CA THR A 192 11.93 -2.60 -12.88
C THR A 192 11.07 -1.56 -13.57
N ASN A 193 9.79 -1.49 -13.21
CA ASN A 193 8.84 -0.57 -13.80
C ASN A 193 9.12 0.86 -13.31
N GLU A 194 9.78 1.02 -12.16
CA GLU A 194 10.36 2.30 -11.72
C GLU A 194 11.57 2.71 -12.58
N SER A 195 12.37 1.77 -13.08
CA SER A 195 13.47 2.12 -13.99
C SER A 195 12.95 2.59 -15.33
N THR A 196 11.82 2.07 -15.82
CA THR A 196 11.26 2.48 -17.11
C THR A 196 10.81 3.94 -17.12
N TYR A 197 10.18 4.42 -16.04
CA TYR A 197 9.83 5.84 -15.93
C TYR A 197 11.08 6.73 -15.76
N GLU A 198 12.09 6.27 -15.02
CA GLU A 198 13.37 6.98 -14.91
C GLU A 198 14.12 7.05 -16.25
N ASP A 199 14.15 5.96 -17.01
CA ASP A 199 14.74 5.88 -18.33
C ASP A 199 13.98 6.76 -19.34
N LEU A 200 12.65 6.82 -19.22
CA LEU A 200 11.81 7.73 -20.00
C LEU A 200 12.12 9.20 -19.69
N ILE A 201 12.21 9.56 -18.41
CA ILE A 201 12.58 10.92 -17.98
C ILE A 201 13.99 11.27 -18.47
N ASP A 202 14.96 10.38 -18.28
CA ASP A 202 16.35 10.57 -18.69
C ASP A 202 16.44 10.75 -20.21
N ALA A 203 15.75 9.90 -20.99
CA ALA A 203 15.68 10.04 -22.44
C ALA A 203 15.02 11.36 -22.89
N TYR A 204 13.92 11.76 -22.24
CA TYR A 204 13.23 13.02 -22.54
C TYR A 204 14.11 14.23 -22.24
N LEU A 205 14.72 14.29 -21.04
CA LEU A 205 15.58 15.40 -20.64
C LEU A 205 16.89 15.45 -21.44
N LYS A 206 17.38 14.32 -21.97
CA LYS A 206 18.49 14.26 -22.92
C LYS A 206 18.11 14.59 -24.35
N LYS A 207 16.82 14.79 -24.64
CA LYS A 207 16.28 14.98 -26.00
C LYS A 207 16.59 13.80 -26.93
N ASN A 208 16.67 12.59 -26.36
CA ASN A 208 16.90 11.34 -27.11
C ASN A 208 15.56 10.69 -27.47
N ILE A 209 15.01 11.09 -28.61
CA ILE A 209 13.69 10.64 -29.09
C ILE A 209 13.62 9.11 -29.25
N LYS A 210 14.68 8.47 -29.77
CA LYS A 210 14.72 7.02 -29.99
C LYS A 210 14.63 6.25 -28.68
N GLN A 211 15.40 6.68 -27.67
CA GLN A 211 15.39 6.04 -26.36
C GLN A 211 14.09 6.36 -25.60
N PHE A 212 13.50 7.54 -25.82
CA PHE A 212 12.23 7.92 -25.24
C PHE A 212 11.10 7.01 -25.71
N TYR A 213 10.96 6.75 -27.01
CA TYR A 213 9.97 5.81 -27.54
C TYR A 213 10.20 4.38 -27.03
N LYS A 214 11.47 3.92 -27.00
CA LYS A 214 11.81 2.61 -26.44
C LYS A 214 11.38 2.46 -24.98
N ALA A 215 11.61 3.49 -24.16
CA ALA A 215 11.22 3.49 -22.75
C ALA A 215 9.69 3.62 -22.60
N TYR A 216 9.03 4.42 -23.43
CA TYR A 216 7.58 4.57 -23.44
C TYR A 216 6.85 3.27 -23.80
N ASP A 217 7.30 2.58 -24.86
CA ASP A 217 6.72 1.30 -25.29
C ASP A 217 6.92 0.18 -24.25
N ALA A 218 7.93 0.31 -23.38
CA ALA A 218 8.23 -0.62 -22.30
C ALA A 218 7.42 -0.36 -21.01
N LEU A 219 6.56 0.66 -20.96
CA LEU A 219 5.78 0.98 -19.76
C LEU A 219 4.69 -0.07 -19.48
N PRO A 220 4.37 -0.37 -18.20
CA PRO A 220 3.40 -1.40 -17.83
C PRO A 220 1.97 -1.07 -18.25
N THR A 221 1.63 0.22 -18.31
CA THR A 221 0.33 0.71 -18.82
C THR A 221 0.23 0.54 -20.34
N GLY A 222 1.32 0.20 -21.02
CA GLY A 222 1.44 0.28 -22.47
C GLY A 222 1.03 1.66 -23.01
N ASN A 223 0.60 1.69 -24.27
CA ASN A 223 0.13 2.90 -24.95
C ASN A 223 -1.31 3.30 -24.55
N SER A 224 -1.81 2.86 -23.40
CA SER A 224 -3.22 3.01 -23.01
C SER A 224 -3.50 4.22 -22.12
N ASP A 225 -2.51 4.73 -21.39
CA ASP A 225 -2.65 5.94 -20.55
C ASP A 225 -1.41 6.83 -20.63
N SER A 226 -1.63 8.10 -20.99
CA SER A 226 -0.58 9.11 -21.11
C SER A 226 -0.47 10.00 -19.86
N ILE A 227 -1.46 9.98 -18.95
CA ILE A 227 -1.50 10.86 -17.78
C ILE A 227 -0.35 10.59 -16.80
N PRO A 228 0.00 9.33 -16.45
CA PRO A 228 1.13 9.05 -15.58
C PRO A 228 2.46 9.58 -16.16
N VAL A 229 2.64 9.45 -17.47
CA VAL A 229 3.84 9.94 -18.19
C VAL A 229 3.93 11.46 -18.12
N LEU A 230 2.83 12.16 -18.39
CA LEU A 230 2.76 13.63 -18.31
C LEU A 230 3.09 14.13 -16.90
N ARG A 231 2.56 13.48 -15.86
CA ARG A 231 2.81 13.87 -14.46
C ARG A 231 4.27 13.70 -14.05
N VAL A 232 4.86 12.56 -14.41
CA VAL A 232 6.25 12.25 -14.07
C VAL A 232 7.23 13.19 -14.80
N LEU A 233 6.95 13.51 -16.07
CA LEU A 233 7.71 14.52 -16.82
C LEU A 233 7.54 15.93 -16.24
N SER A 234 6.32 16.34 -15.93
CA SER A 234 6.01 17.65 -15.33
C SER A 234 6.76 17.85 -14.01
N ALA A 235 6.71 16.86 -13.12
CA ALA A 235 7.44 16.88 -11.85
C ALA A 235 8.96 17.01 -12.05
N SER A 236 9.51 16.33 -13.06
CA SER A 236 10.95 16.38 -13.36
C SER A 236 11.37 17.74 -13.94
N LEU A 237 10.56 18.34 -14.82
CA LEU A 237 10.79 19.67 -15.38
C LEU A 237 10.66 20.77 -14.32
N MET A 238 9.70 20.66 -13.41
CA MET A 238 9.57 21.58 -12.26
C MET A 238 10.83 21.60 -11.39
N ARG A 239 11.42 20.41 -11.12
CA ARG A 239 12.69 20.31 -10.39
C ARG A 239 13.84 20.95 -11.18
N LEU A 240 13.85 20.81 -12.50
CA LEU A 240 14.85 21.44 -13.35
C LEU A 240 14.72 22.97 -13.34
N ILE A 241 13.50 23.51 -13.38
CA ILE A 241 13.24 24.94 -13.21
C ILE A 241 13.72 25.44 -11.84
N GLN A 242 13.46 24.69 -10.76
CA GLN A 242 13.94 25.04 -9.43
C GLN A 242 15.47 25.13 -9.41
N ALA A 243 16.17 24.15 -10.00
CA ALA A 243 17.62 24.19 -10.11
C ALA A 243 18.13 25.38 -10.95
N HIS A 244 17.50 25.65 -12.10
CA HIS A 244 17.81 26.83 -12.92
C HIS A 244 17.62 28.14 -12.16
N SER A 245 16.56 28.25 -11.36
CA SER A 245 16.29 29.45 -10.55
C SER A 245 17.42 29.74 -9.56
N GLN A 246 17.99 28.71 -8.93
CA GLN A 246 19.12 28.88 -8.01
C GLN A 246 20.41 29.23 -8.75
N VAL A 247 20.69 28.56 -9.87
CA VAL A 247 21.85 28.88 -10.70
C VAL A 247 21.79 30.34 -11.19
N SER A 248 20.61 30.82 -11.61
CA SER A 248 20.40 32.22 -12.01
C SER A 248 20.58 33.22 -10.86
N LYS A 249 20.46 32.79 -9.59
CA LYS A 249 20.73 33.63 -8.41
C LYS A 249 22.22 33.68 -8.04
N GLY A 250 23.07 32.96 -8.76
CA GLY A 250 24.53 32.94 -8.56
C GLY A 250 25.07 31.68 -7.87
N ASP A 251 24.21 30.71 -7.54
CA ASP A 251 24.67 29.45 -6.93
C ASP A 251 25.41 28.57 -7.96
N SER A 252 26.42 27.83 -7.50
CA SER A 252 27.01 26.76 -8.30
C SER A 252 25.98 25.65 -8.56
N ILE A 253 26.16 24.89 -9.65
CA ILE A 253 25.28 23.76 -9.97
C ILE A 253 25.17 22.79 -8.79
N ASP A 254 26.28 22.45 -8.13
CA ASP A 254 26.27 21.56 -6.98
C ASP A 254 25.49 22.11 -5.78
N GLN A 255 25.55 23.43 -5.54
CA GLN A 255 24.73 24.08 -4.51
C GLN A 255 23.25 24.05 -4.89
N ALA A 256 22.91 24.39 -6.13
CA ALA A 256 21.54 24.34 -6.63
C ALA A 256 20.92 22.94 -6.48
N LEU A 257 21.66 21.88 -6.82
CA LEU A 257 21.18 20.49 -6.68
C LEU A 257 20.90 20.07 -5.24
N ARG A 258 21.60 20.65 -4.25
CA ARG A 258 21.37 20.37 -2.82
C ARG A 258 20.08 20.98 -2.29
N THR A 259 19.53 22.00 -2.96
CA THR A 259 18.27 22.65 -2.57
C THR A 259 17.02 21.91 -3.06
N LEU A 260 17.19 20.91 -3.94
CA LEU A 260 16.08 20.16 -4.50
C LEU A 260 15.43 19.26 -3.45
N THR A 261 14.10 19.32 -3.37
CA THR A 261 13.29 18.48 -2.49
C THR A 261 12.28 17.71 -3.34
N PRO A 262 12.23 16.36 -3.29
CA PRO A 262 13.11 15.46 -2.51
C PRO A 262 14.55 15.41 -3.05
N PRO A 263 15.53 14.98 -2.23
CA PRO A 263 16.92 14.83 -2.64
C PRO A 263 17.09 13.95 -3.88
N LEU A 264 18.04 14.30 -4.75
CA LEU A 264 18.37 13.49 -5.92
C LEU A 264 19.01 12.16 -5.52
N ARG A 265 18.61 11.08 -6.19
CA ARG A 265 19.28 9.77 -6.08
C ARG A 265 20.68 9.84 -6.70
N LEU A 266 21.56 8.90 -6.34
CA LEU A 266 22.96 8.88 -6.79
C LEU A 266 23.10 8.93 -8.33
N ASN A 267 22.27 8.18 -9.05
CA ASN A 267 22.26 8.16 -10.52
C ASN A 267 21.81 9.50 -11.11
N GLN A 268 20.78 10.12 -10.52
CA GLN A 268 20.24 11.41 -10.97
C GLN A 268 21.25 12.55 -10.78
N LYS A 269 22.06 12.51 -9.71
CA LYS A 269 23.12 13.50 -9.46
C LYS A 269 24.16 13.57 -10.57
N ARG A 270 24.39 12.47 -11.31
CA ARG A 270 25.34 12.42 -12.44
C ARG A 270 24.77 13.05 -13.70
N SER A 271 23.47 12.85 -13.97
CA SER A 271 22.82 13.37 -15.19
C SER A 271 22.29 14.80 -15.05
N PHE A 272 21.89 15.24 -13.85
CA PHE A 272 21.28 16.56 -13.64
C PHE A 272 22.13 17.76 -14.11
N PRO A 273 23.46 17.80 -13.89
CA PRO A 273 24.30 18.86 -14.42
C PRO A 273 24.26 18.98 -15.95
N TYR A 274 24.05 17.86 -16.65
CA TYR A 274 23.86 17.86 -18.09
C TYR A 274 22.51 18.49 -18.48
N TYR A 275 21.42 18.17 -17.75
CA TYR A 275 20.09 18.74 -18.02
C TYR A 275 20.05 20.26 -17.85
N ILE A 276 20.69 20.77 -16.80
CA ILE A 276 20.75 22.22 -16.54
C ILE A 276 21.48 22.95 -17.68
N LYS A 277 22.46 22.29 -18.33
CA LYS A 277 23.18 22.88 -19.45
C LYS A 277 22.43 22.74 -20.78
N SER A 278 21.60 21.71 -20.94
CA SER A 278 20.93 21.40 -22.22
C SER A 278 19.56 22.07 -22.39
N TRP A 279 19.00 22.62 -21.31
CA TRP A 279 17.71 23.31 -21.30
C TRP A 279 17.87 24.80 -20.96
N THR A 280 17.07 25.63 -21.62
CA THR A 280 16.96 27.06 -21.27
C THR A 280 15.65 27.32 -20.53
N THR A 281 15.59 28.41 -19.74
CA THR A 281 14.35 28.78 -19.03
C THR A 281 13.14 28.91 -19.96
N PRO A 282 13.23 29.55 -21.15
CA PRO A 282 12.11 29.60 -22.09
C PRO A 282 11.66 28.21 -22.58
N GLN A 283 12.60 27.29 -22.82
CA GLN A 283 12.27 25.92 -23.23
C GLN A 283 11.54 25.15 -22.13
N LEU A 284 11.97 25.32 -20.88
CA LEU A 284 11.32 24.67 -19.73
C LEU A 284 9.90 25.19 -19.52
N THR A 285 9.69 26.51 -19.63
CA THR A 285 8.36 27.12 -19.53
C THR A 285 7.44 26.60 -20.63
N ALA A 286 7.90 26.61 -21.89
CA ALA A 286 7.11 26.10 -23.03
C ALA A 286 6.78 24.60 -22.91
N ALA A 287 7.71 23.80 -22.37
CA ALA A 287 7.49 22.37 -22.16
C ALA A 287 6.42 22.12 -21.10
N ILE A 288 6.45 22.84 -19.98
CA ILE A 288 5.43 22.72 -18.92
C ILE A 288 4.05 23.19 -19.42
N GLU A 289 3.97 24.32 -20.11
CA GLU A 289 2.71 24.81 -20.69
C GLU A 289 2.10 23.78 -21.64
N THR A 290 2.93 23.15 -22.47
CA THR A 290 2.49 22.10 -23.39
C THR A 290 2.02 20.86 -22.64
N ILE A 291 2.76 20.39 -21.63
CA ILE A 291 2.36 19.25 -20.81
C ILE A 291 1.04 19.53 -20.08
N ASN A 292 0.86 20.73 -19.53
CA ASN A 292 -0.39 21.12 -18.85
C ASN A 292 -1.57 21.12 -19.81
N ARG A 293 -1.41 21.65 -21.03
CA ARG A 293 -2.44 21.60 -22.07
C ARG A 293 -2.77 20.15 -22.45
N LEU A 294 -1.76 19.31 -22.63
CA LEU A 294 -1.93 17.90 -22.96
C LEU A 294 -2.64 17.13 -21.84
N GLU A 295 -2.31 17.41 -20.57
CA GLU A 295 -2.97 16.78 -19.42
C GLU A 295 -4.44 17.22 -19.32
N GLN A 296 -4.74 18.49 -19.58
CA GLN A 296 -6.12 18.99 -19.65
C GLN A 296 -6.91 18.29 -20.76
N SER A 297 -6.36 18.20 -21.98
CA SER A 297 -7.00 17.51 -23.11
C SER A 297 -7.21 16.02 -22.86
N ALA A 298 -6.25 15.34 -22.22
CA ALA A 298 -6.36 13.92 -21.87
C ALA A 298 -7.45 13.64 -20.81
N LYS A 299 -7.75 14.61 -19.94
CA LYS A 299 -8.80 14.48 -18.91
C LYS A 299 -10.20 14.85 -19.40
N SER A 300 -10.30 15.69 -20.42
CA SER A 300 -11.57 16.30 -20.86
C SER A 300 -12.12 15.71 -22.15
N THR A 301 -11.29 15.08 -22.97
CA THR A 301 -11.66 14.51 -24.27
C THR A 301 -11.12 13.08 -24.38
N SER A 302 -11.77 12.24 -25.19
CA SER A 302 -11.24 10.92 -25.62
C SER A 302 -10.04 11.07 -26.58
N HIS A 303 -9.02 11.83 -26.17
CA HIS A 303 -7.77 12.00 -26.92
C HIS A 303 -6.93 10.73 -26.78
N SER A 304 -6.53 10.16 -27.92
CA SER A 304 -5.79 8.91 -27.90
C SER A 304 -4.35 9.13 -27.36
N PRO A 305 -3.86 8.28 -26.45
CA PRO A 305 -2.51 8.40 -25.89
C PRO A 305 -1.39 8.56 -26.95
N PRO A 306 -1.43 7.90 -28.13
CA PRO A 306 -0.41 8.09 -29.17
C PRO A 306 -0.31 9.53 -29.70
N GLN A 307 -1.41 10.28 -29.77
CA GLN A 307 -1.41 11.68 -30.23
C GLN A 307 -0.80 12.62 -29.20
N THR A 308 -1.01 12.33 -27.92
CA THR A 308 -0.39 13.04 -26.79
C THR A 308 1.12 12.91 -26.81
N ILE A 309 1.63 11.68 -27.01
CA ILE A 309 3.08 11.41 -27.05
C ILE A 309 3.75 12.04 -28.27
N LYS A 310 3.13 11.98 -29.45
CA LYS A 310 3.62 12.68 -30.64
C LYS A 310 3.69 14.20 -30.46
N SER A 311 2.84 14.76 -29.60
CA SER A 311 2.88 16.20 -29.27
C SER A 311 4.03 16.54 -28.31
N LEU A 312 4.47 15.61 -27.46
CA LEU A 312 5.67 15.76 -26.64
C LEU A 312 6.96 15.72 -27.46
N GLU A 313 6.98 14.95 -28.56
CA GLU A 313 8.12 14.89 -29.49
C GLU A 313 8.49 16.26 -30.06
N ARG A 314 7.49 17.09 -30.38
CA ARG A 314 7.70 18.44 -30.94
C ARG A 314 8.46 19.38 -29.99
N LEU A 315 8.58 19.04 -28.71
CA LEU A 315 9.33 19.80 -27.71
C LEU A 315 10.80 19.37 -27.61
N LEU A 316 11.17 18.25 -28.26
CA LEU A 316 12.52 17.68 -28.24
C LEU A 316 13.37 18.10 -29.45
N CYS A 317 12.75 18.66 -30.50
CA CYS A 317 13.38 19.26 -31.68
C CYS A 317 13.57 20.77 -31.51
#